data_AF-A0A9E3F6D4-F1
#
_entry.id   AF-A0A9E3F6D4-F1
#
_cell.length_a   1.000
_cell.length_b   1.000
_cell.length_c   1.000
_cell.angle_alpha   90.00
_cell.angle_beta   90.00
_cell.angle_gamma   90.00
#
_symmetry.space_group_name_H-M   'P 1'
#
loop_
_entity.id
_entity.type
_entity.pdbx_description
1 polymer ?
#
loop_
_entity_poly.entity_id
_entity_poly.type
_entity_poly.pdbx_seq_one_letter_code
_entity_poly.pdbx_strand_id
1 'polypeptide(L)'
;MPFYEKGDVRIRYEETGSGFPLLVTPGGGLNSRFSNWPTAVFNAVEAFKDDFRCVTMDQRNANGGESTGPVAVDDPWGAFAD
;
A
#
# COMPACT_ATOMS: atom_id res chain seq x y z
N MET A 1 3.59 12.93 -0.22
CA MET A 1 4.52 11.85 0.12
C MET A 1 4.93 11.12 -1.17
N PRO A 2 5.83 10.12 -1.14
CA PRO A 2 6.49 9.64 -2.36
C PRO A 2 5.63 8.69 -3.23
N PHE A 3 6.11 8.50 -4.45
CA PHE A 3 5.68 7.46 -5.37
C PHE A 3 6.86 6.54 -5.70
N TYR A 4 6.59 5.25 -5.86
CA TYR A 4 7.49 4.28 -6.47
C TYR A 4 7.01 4.00 -7.89
N GLU A 5 7.92 4.03 -8.86
CA GLU A 5 7.61 3.81 -10.27
C GLU A 5 8.47 2.67 -10.83
N LYS A 6 7.83 1.73 -11.53
CA LYS A 6 8.47 0.59 -12.22
C LYS A 6 7.70 0.32 -13.51
N GLY A 7 8.23 0.77 -14.64
CA GLY A 7 7.50 0.74 -15.91
C GLY A 7 6.18 1.50 -15.80
N ASP A 8 5.07 0.87 -16.18
CA ASP A 8 3.72 1.44 -16.13
C ASP A 8 3.07 1.36 -14.74
N VAL A 9 3.77 0.83 -13.73
CA VAL A 9 3.29 0.73 -12.35
C VAL A 9 3.76 1.94 -11.56
N ARG A 10 2.81 2.60 -10.88
CA ARG A 10 3.04 3.74 -10.01
C ARG A 10 2.33 3.52 -8.67
N ILE A 11 3.10 3.36 -7.60
CA ILE A 11 2.59 3.05 -6.26
C ILE A 11 2.74 4.27 -5.35
N ARG A 12 1.63 4.75 -4.82
CA ARG A 12 1.62 5.72 -3.72
C ARG A 12 1.96 4.98 -2.43
N TYR A 13 3.02 5.42 -1.76
CA TYR A 13 3.42 4.84 -0.48
C TYR A 13 3.73 5.89 0.58
N GLU A 14 3.78 5.43 1.83
CA GLU A 14 4.23 6.18 2.98
C GLU A 14 5.09 5.30 3.88
N GLU A 15 6.03 5.93 4.58
CA GLU A 15 6.84 5.30 5.61
C GLU A 15 6.66 6.06 6.93
N THR A 16 6.64 5.34 8.05
CA THR A 16 6.62 5.91 9.40
C THR A 16 7.47 5.04 10.31
N GLY A 17 8.16 5.66 11.26
CA GLY A 17 9.05 4.93 12.16
C GLY A 17 10.44 4.68 11.58
N SER A 18 11.19 3.80 12.23
CA SER A 18 12.56 3.43 11.85
C SER A 18 12.89 2.01 12.28
N GLY A 19 13.97 1.41 11.76
CA GLY A 19 14.37 0.04 12.10
C GLY A 19 14.03 -0.97 11.02
N PHE A 20 13.76 -2.21 11.41
CA PHE A 20 13.49 -3.31 10.46
C PHE A 20 12.23 -3.00 9.64
N PRO A 21 12.24 -3.20 8.31
CA PRO A 21 11.10 -2.85 7.47
C PRO A 21 9.92 -3.79 7.71
N LEU A 22 8.75 -3.21 7.94
CA LEU A 22 7.47 -3.92 8.05
C LEU A 22 6.51 -3.39 7.00
N LEU A 23 6.17 -4.22 6.01
CA LEU A 23 5.12 -3.89 5.05
C LEU A 23 3.74 -4.14 5.69
N VAL A 24 2.92 -3.10 5.78
CA VAL A 24 1.54 -3.18 6.26
C VAL A 24 0.57 -2.74 5.17
N THR A 25 -0.43 -3.58 4.89
CA THR A 25 -1.47 -3.29 3.91
C THR A 25 -2.76 -2.89 4.62
N PRO A 26 -3.36 -1.74 4.30
CA PRO A 26 -4.67 -1.37 4.84
C PRO A 26 -5.72 -2.45 4.58
N GLY A 27 -6.64 -2.64 5.53
CA GLY A 27 -7.80 -3.49 5.30
C GLY A 27 -8.81 -2.85 4.34
N GLY A 28 -9.89 -3.59 4.05
CA GLY A 28 -11.05 -3.05 3.32
C GLY A 28 -11.13 -3.39 1.83
N GLY A 29 -10.38 -4.39 1.36
CA GLY A 29 -10.48 -4.92 -0.01
C GLY A 29 -10.26 -3.83 -1.06
N LEU A 30 -11.30 -3.54 -1.85
CA LEU A 30 -11.28 -2.49 -2.89
C LEU A 30 -11.15 -1.06 -2.35
N ASN A 31 -10.99 -0.86 -1.04
CA ASN A 31 -10.70 0.45 -0.46
C ASN A 31 -9.31 0.48 0.22
N SER A 32 -8.43 -0.50 0.02
CA SER A 32 -7.13 -0.59 0.72
C SER A 32 -6.18 0.59 0.41
N ARG A 33 -6.34 1.70 1.12
CA ARG A 33 -5.58 2.95 0.98
C ARG A 33 -5.03 3.44 2.31
N PHE A 34 -3.92 4.16 2.29
CA PHE A 34 -3.27 4.68 3.50
C PHE A 34 -4.25 5.47 4.39
N SER A 35 -5.10 6.30 3.78
CA SER A 35 -6.04 7.16 4.50
C SER A 35 -7.14 6.41 5.27
N ASN A 36 -7.22 5.07 5.14
CA ASN A 36 -8.13 4.26 5.95
C ASN A 36 -7.55 3.87 7.31
N TRP A 37 -6.24 3.98 7.53
CA TRP A 37 -5.63 3.57 8.80
C TRP A 37 -6.26 4.21 10.04
N PRO A 38 -6.59 5.52 10.06
CA PRO A 38 -7.22 6.15 11.23
C PRO A 38 -8.61 5.59 11.59
N THR A 39 -9.31 4.93 10.65
CA THR A 39 -10.65 4.38 10.87
C THR A 39 -10.66 2.85 10.90
N ALA A 40 -9.51 2.20 10.76
CA ALA A 40 -9.38 0.76 10.84
C ALA A 40 -9.61 0.26 12.28
N VAL A 41 -10.18 -0.94 12.42
CA VAL A 41 -10.33 -1.62 13.73
C VAL A 41 -8.98 -1.79 14.43
N PHE A 42 -7.91 -1.94 13.65
CA PHE A 42 -6.54 -1.96 14.11
C PHE A 42 -5.65 -1.14 13.17
N ASN A 43 -5.05 -0.08 13.68
CA ASN A 43 -4.09 0.74 12.93
C ASN A 43 -2.68 0.21 13.12
N ALA A 44 -2.24 -0.65 12.20
CA ALA A 44 -0.95 -1.32 12.29
C ALA A 44 0.23 -0.34 12.18
N VAL A 45 0.10 0.73 11.39
CA VAL A 45 1.14 1.76 11.29
C VAL A 45 1.37 2.41 12.65
N GLU A 46 0.30 2.82 13.32
CA GLU A 46 0.38 3.45 14.64
C GLU A 46 0.89 2.49 15.72
N ALA A 47 0.45 1.23 15.68
CA ALA A 47 0.84 0.24 16.67
C ALA A 47 2.32 -0.19 16.60
N PHE A 48 2.96 -0.08 15.44
CA PHE A 48 4.30 -0.63 15.21
C PHE A 48 5.38 0.39 14.85
N LYS A 49 5.05 1.68 14.70
CA LYS A 49 6.01 2.72 14.27
C LYS A 49 7.22 2.91 15.19
N ASP A 50 7.09 2.56 16.46
CA ASP A 50 8.17 2.74 17.45
C ASP A 50 9.18 1.58 17.42
N ASP A 51 8.78 0.43 16.87
CA ASP A 51 9.59 -0.79 16.78
C ASP A 51 10.10 -1.07 15.35
N PHE A 52 9.39 -0.57 14.34
CA PHE A 52 9.63 -0.87 12.92
C PHE A 52 9.58 0.37 12.03
N ARG A 53 10.22 0.25 10.87
CA ARG A 53 9.95 1.13 9.74
C ARG A 53 8.73 0.59 9.00
N CYS A 54 7.55 1.07 9.37
CA CYS A 54 6.29 0.72 8.75
C CYS A 54 6.21 1.32 7.35
N VAL A 55 6.08 0.48 6.32
CA VAL A 55 5.83 0.88 4.94
C VAL A 55 4.40 0.50 4.59
N THR A 56 3.64 1.43 4.03
CA THR A 56 2.24 1.23 3.64
C THR A 56 1.99 1.85 2.28
N MET A 57 0.94 1.40 1.59
CA MET A 57 0.62 1.88 0.24
C MET A 57 -0.88 1.96 0.01
N ASP A 58 -1.25 2.71 -1.03
CA ASP A 58 -2.52 2.49 -1.71
C ASP A 58 -2.36 1.26 -2.60
N GLN A 59 -3.23 0.26 -2.47
CA GLN A 59 -3.24 -0.84 -3.44
C GLN A 59 -3.74 -0.34 -4.80
N ARG A 60 -3.23 -0.89 -5.90
CA ARG A 60 -3.60 -0.47 -7.27
C ARG A 60 -5.08 -0.65 -7.60
N ASN A 61 -5.77 -1.55 -6.89
CA ASN A 61 -7.21 -1.79 -7.02
C ASN A 61 -8.04 -1.00 -6.01
N ALA A 62 -7.44 -0.11 -5.22
CA ALA A 62 -8.15 0.67 -4.22
C ALA A 62 -8.90 1.85 -4.87
N ASN A 63 -10.22 1.87 -4.72
CA ASN A 63 -11.08 2.97 -5.12
C ASN A 63 -10.69 4.26 -4.39
N GLY A 64 -10.45 5.32 -5.15
CA GLY A 64 -10.03 6.61 -4.61
C GLY A 64 -8.64 6.59 -3.96
N GLY A 65 -7.80 5.60 -4.27
CA GLY A 65 -6.35 5.62 -4.04
C GLY A 65 -5.61 6.28 -5.21
N GLU A 66 -4.31 6.54 -5.01
CA GLU A 66 -3.46 7.21 -6.00
C GLU A 66 -2.49 6.28 -6.73
N SER A 67 -2.52 4.97 -6.42
CA SER A 67 -1.71 3.96 -7.10
C SER A 67 -2.36 3.52 -8.42
N THR A 68 -1.55 3.36 -9.46
CA THR A 68 -2.00 2.92 -10.78
C THR A 68 -1.10 1.81 -11.33
N GLY A 69 -1.66 1.03 -12.25
CA GLY A 69 -0.91 0.05 -13.03
C GLY A 69 -1.85 -0.66 -14.01
N PRO A 70 -1.30 -1.25 -15.08
CA PRO A 70 -2.11 -1.98 -16.05
C PRO A 70 -2.69 -3.26 -15.43
N VAL A 71 -3.85 -3.68 -15.94
CA VAL A 71 -4.40 -5.02 -15.71
C VAL A 71 -4.26 -5.76 -17.03
N ALA A 72 -3.36 -6.74 -17.09
CA ALA A 72 -3.18 -7.55 -18.28
C ALA A 72 -4.43 -8.41 -18.50
N VAL A 73 -4.96 -8.40 -19.73
CA VAL A 73 -6.18 -9.15 -20.07
C VAL A 73 -5.93 -10.66 -20.01
N ASP A 74 -4.76 -11.09 -20.48
CA ASP A 74 -4.42 -12.52 -20.60
C ASP A 74 -3.91 -13.13 -19.28
N ASP A 75 -3.34 -12.30 -18.39
CA ASP A 75 -2.90 -12.72 -17.05
C ASP A 75 -3.08 -11.60 -16.00
N PRO A 76 -4.33 -11.38 -15.53
CA PRO A 76 -4.61 -10.31 -14.59
C PRO A 76 -4.03 -10.55 -13.19
N TRP A 77 -3.70 -11.80 -12.85
CA TRP A 77 -3.16 -12.17 -11.54
C TRP A 77 -1.64 -12.11 -11.50
N GLY A 78 -0.95 -12.44 -12.60
CA GLY A 78 0.51 -12.30 -12.72
C GLY A 78 0.99 -10.88 -12.39
N ALA A 79 0.19 -9.87 -12.75
CA ALA A 79 0.48 -8.48 -12.42
C ALA A 79 0.70 -8.19 -10.92
N PHE A 80 0.20 -9.03 -10.00
CA PHE A 80 0.40 -8.87 -8.55
C PHE A 80 1.68 -9.52 -8.02
N ALA A 81 2.32 -10.40 -8.78
CA ALA A 81 3.51 -11.14 -8.36
C ALA A 81 4.83 -10.53 -8.87
N ASP A 82 4.77 -9.64 -9.87
CA ASP A 82 5.91 -9.20 -10.68
C ASP A 82 6.61 -7.89 -10.24
#